data_AF-A0A5T6K0P9-F1
#
_entry.id   AF-A0A5T6K0P9-F1
#
_cell.length_a   1.000
_cell.length_b   1.000
_cell.length_c   1.000
_cell.angle_alpha   90.00
_cell.angle_beta   90.00
_cell.angle_gamma   90.00
#
_symmetry.space_group_name_H-M   'P 1'
#
loop_
_entity.id
_entity.type
_entity.pdbx_description
1 polymer ?
#
loop_
_entity_poly.entity_id
_entity_poly.type
_entity_poly.pdbx_seq_one_letter_code
_entity_poly.pdbx_strand_id
1 'polypeptide(L)'
;MISGERRANNANRAITNGLIALHIPVPLTTVQWADEYYYLPKESSYTPGKWETLPFQVAIMNAMGYELIRVVNLIKSARVGYTKMLLGVEGYFIEHKSRNSLLFQPTDSSAEDFMKSHVEPTIRDVPVLLELAP
;
A
#
# COMPACT_ATOMS: atom_id res chain seq x y z
N MET A 1 2.79 36.95 -25.33
CA MET A 1 2.57 35.81 -26.25
C MET A 1 3.20 34.59 -25.60
N ILE A 2 2.44 33.51 -25.33
CA ILE A 2 2.97 32.31 -24.69
C ILE A 2 3.95 31.64 -25.68
N SER A 3 5.20 31.37 -25.28
CA SER A 3 6.22 30.79 -26.17
C SER A 3 5.78 29.43 -26.73
N GLY A 4 6.28 29.07 -27.93
CA GLY A 4 5.96 27.79 -28.59
C GLY A 4 6.25 26.57 -27.70
N GLU A 5 7.37 26.58 -26.98
CA GLU A 5 7.72 25.55 -25.99
C GLU A 5 6.67 25.40 -24.89
N ARG A 6 6.14 26.50 -24.36
CA ARG A 6 5.13 26.46 -23.31
C ARG A 6 3.79 25.92 -23.82
N ARG A 7 3.48 26.10 -25.12
CA ARG A 7 2.31 25.46 -25.76
C ARG A 7 2.53 23.95 -25.93
N ALA A 8 3.72 23.53 -26.36
CA ALA A 8 4.08 22.12 -26.48
C ALA A 8 4.04 21.39 -25.11
N ASN A 9 4.61 21.99 -24.07
CA ASN A 9 4.58 21.42 -22.72
C ASN A 9 3.16 21.31 -22.16
N ASN A 10 2.31 22.31 -22.41
CA ASN A 10 0.91 22.26 -22.01
C ASN A 10 0.14 21.14 -22.75
N ALA A 11 0.39 20.97 -24.04
CA ALA A 11 -0.24 19.91 -24.84
C ALA A 11 0.21 18.53 -24.36
N ASN A 12 1.52 18.32 -24.15
CA ASN A 12 2.04 17.07 -23.60
C ASN A 12 1.42 16.75 -22.25
N ARG A 13 1.35 17.71 -21.33
CA ARG A 13 0.70 17.51 -20.02
C ARG A 13 -0.78 17.14 -20.15
N ALA A 14 -1.52 17.81 -21.04
CA ALA A 14 -2.94 17.52 -21.26
C ALA A 14 -3.15 16.12 -21.85
N ILE A 15 -2.31 15.72 -22.80
CA ILE A 15 -2.33 14.38 -23.40
C ILE A 15 -1.99 13.34 -22.34
N THR A 16 -0.88 13.49 -21.61
CA THR A 16 -0.48 12.55 -20.56
C THR A 16 -1.59 12.40 -19.53
N ASN A 17 -2.13 13.50 -19.00
CA ASN A 17 -3.21 13.46 -18.01
C ASN A 17 -4.48 12.80 -18.55
N GLY A 18 -4.84 13.06 -19.82
CA GLY A 18 -5.99 12.43 -20.46
C GLY A 18 -5.82 10.92 -20.66
N LEU A 19 -4.58 10.46 -20.85
CA LEU A 19 -4.27 9.04 -21.05
C LEU A 19 -4.10 8.25 -19.75
N ILE A 20 -3.97 8.89 -18.58
CA ILE A 20 -3.85 8.19 -17.28
C ILE A 20 -5.02 7.22 -17.06
N ALA A 21 -6.24 7.59 -17.46
CA ALA A 21 -7.43 6.73 -17.31
C ALA A 21 -7.38 5.45 -18.16
N LEU A 22 -6.50 5.38 -19.16
CA LEU A 22 -6.29 4.20 -20.00
C LEU A 22 -5.12 3.34 -19.51
N HIS A 23 -4.38 3.80 -18.50
CA HIS A 23 -3.32 3.02 -17.90
C HIS A 23 -3.92 1.90 -17.06
N ILE A 24 -3.63 0.66 -17.43
CA ILE A 24 -3.96 -0.53 -16.65
C ILE A 24 -2.65 -1.06 -16.09
N PRO A 25 -2.44 -1.02 -14.75
CA PRO A 25 -1.23 -1.58 -14.16
C PRO A 25 -1.17 -3.09 -14.40
N VAL A 26 0.04 -3.62 -14.53
CA VAL A 26 0.26 -5.08 -14.66
C VAL A 26 -0.34 -5.76 -13.43
N PRO A 27 -1.26 -6.72 -13.57
CA PRO A 27 -1.97 -7.28 -12.43
C PRO A 27 -1.00 -8.02 -11.50
N LEU A 28 -0.88 -7.54 -10.26
CA LEU A 28 -0.12 -8.19 -9.20
C LEU A 28 -1.08 -8.78 -8.17
N THR A 29 -0.73 -9.94 -7.64
CA THR A 29 -1.31 -10.42 -6.37
C THR A 29 -0.79 -9.57 -5.21
N THR A 30 -1.49 -9.59 -4.09
CA THR A 30 -1.10 -8.84 -2.88
C THR A 30 0.29 -9.25 -2.38
N VAL A 31 0.60 -10.54 -2.45
CA VAL A 31 1.92 -11.06 -2.07
C VAL A 31 3.01 -10.58 -3.02
N GLN A 32 2.78 -10.64 -4.33
CA GLN A 32 3.76 -10.13 -5.32
C GLN A 32 4.03 -8.64 -5.13
N TRP A 33 3.00 -7.85 -4.88
CA TRP A 33 3.16 -6.43 -4.60
C TRP A 33 3.96 -6.20 -3.30
N ALA A 34 3.65 -6.94 -2.23
CA ALA A 34 4.34 -6.80 -0.96
C ALA A 34 5.81 -7.21 -1.06
N ASP A 35 6.11 -8.34 -1.70
CA ASP A 35 7.48 -8.81 -1.90
C ASP A 35 8.28 -7.91 -2.85
N GLU A 36 7.63 -7.09 -3.69
CA GLU A 36 8.32 -6.15 -4.58
C GLU A 36 8.55 -4.80 -3.91
N TYR A 37 7.51 -4.21 -3.31
CA TYR A 37 7.50 -2.81 -2.89
C TYR A 37 7.49 -2.59 -1.37
N TYR A 38 7.01 -3.56 -0.58
CA TYR A 38 6.77 -3.33 0.85
C TYR A 38 8.07 -3.39 1.66
N TYR A 39 8.18 -2.48 2.62
CA TYR A 39 9.34 -2.34 3.49
C TYR A 39 8.89 -2.24 4.95
N LEU A 40 9.67 -2.83 5.84
CA LEU A 40 9.43 -2.85 7.29
C LEU A 40 10.14 -1.67 7.97
N PRO A 41 9.38 -0.67 8.50
CA PRO A 41 9.97 0.47 9.20
C PRO A 41 10.70 0.05 10.48
N LYS A 42 11.79 0.74 10.80
CA LYS A 42 12.65 0.46 11.97
C LYS A 42 11.95 0.75 13.30
N GLU A 43 11.05 1.72 13.30
CA GLU A 43 10.32 2.19 14.47
C GLU A 43 9.34 1.13 15.00
N SER A 44 8.86 0.23 14.13
CA SER A 44 7.84 -0.76 14.47
C SER A 44 8.14 -2.18 14.03
N SER A 45 9.40 -2.49 13.72
CA SER A 45 9.84 -3.82 13.30
C SER A 45 11.15 -4.19 13.98
N TYR A 46 11.22 -5.40 14.54
CA TYR A 46 12.45 -5.93 15.13
C TYR A 46 13.56 -6.11 14.09
N THR A 47 13.16 -6.52 12.89
CA THR A 47 14.04 -6.66 11.72
C THR A 47 13.55 -5.68 10.66
N PRO A 48 14.07 -4.44 10.60
CA PRO A 48 13.80 -3.54 9.50
C PRO A 48 14.40 -4.09 8.22
N GLY A 49 13.77 -3.83 7.09
CA GLY A 49 14.23 -4.36 5.81
C GLY A 49 13.11 -4.55 4.80
N LYS A 50 13.50 -5.07 3.64
CA LYS A 50 12.56 -5.50 2.62
C LYS A 50 11.66 -6.59 3.20
N TRP A 51 10.35 -6.49 2.93
CA TRP A 51 9.41 -7.54 3.31
C TRP A 51 9.71 -8.82 2.54
N GLU A 52 9.62 -9.96 3.23
CA GLU A 52 9.61 -11.29 2.62
C GLU A 52 8.42 -12.05 3.18
N THR A 53 7.50 -12.45 2.30
CA THR A 53 6.28 -13.15 2.70
C THR A 53 6.62 -14.57 3.16
N LEU A 54 6.32 -14.88 4.42
CA LEU A 54 6.50 -16.23 4.94
C LEU A 54 5.47 -17.20 4.34
N PRO A 55 5.78 -18.51 4.19
CA PRO A 55 4.90 -19.46 3.50
C PRO A 55 3.44 -19.48 3.99
N PHE A 56 3.21 -19.34 5.29
CA PHE A 56 1.85 -19.34 5.85
C PHE A 56 1.08 -18.03 5.60
N GLN A 57 1.80 -16.93 5.35
CA GLN A 57 1.23 -15.61 5.12
C GLN A 57 0.67 -15.47 3.70
N VAL A 58 1.22 -16.23 2.75
CA VAL A 58 0.87 -16.18 1.32
C VAL A 58 -0.63 -16.30 1.09
N ALA A 59 -1.24 -17.37 1.62
CA ALA A 59 -2.67 -17.61 1.44
C ALA A 59 -3.53 -16.55 2.15
N ILE A 60 -3.10 -16.08 3.32
CA ILE A 60 -3.83 -15.10 4.12
C ILE A 60 -3.86 -13.74 3.41
N MET A 61 -2.70 -13.23 2.99
CA MET A 61 -2.58 -11.93 2.34
C MET A 61 -3.29 -11.92 0.99
N ASN A 62 -3.12 -12.96 0.18
CA ASN A 62 -3.85 -13.07 -1.08
C ASN A 62 -5.35 -13.19 -0.86
N ALA A 63 -5.82 -13.90 0.18
CA ALA A 63 -7.24 -13.95 0.49
C ALA A 63 -7.80 -12.57 0.89
N MET A 64 -7.05 -11.78 1.65
CA MET A 64 -7.46 -10.41 2.03
C MET A 64 -7.56 -9.49 0.81
N GLY A 65 -6.62 -9.58 -0.13
CA GLY A 65 -6.59 -8.73 -1.32
C GLY A 65 -7.41 -9.22 -2.52
N TYR A 66 -8.01 -10.42 -2.44
CA TYR A 66 -8.73 -11.02 -3.55
C TYR A 66 -10.16 -10.49 -3.67
N GLU A 67 -10.53 -10.06 -4.87
CA GLU A 67 -11.79 -9.34 -5.12
C GLU A 67 -13.05 -10.19 -4.94
N LEU A 68 -12.94 -11.52 -5.07
CA LEU A 68 -14.07 -12.43 -4.88
C LEU A 68 -14.30 -12.81 -3.41
N ILE A 69 -13.38 -12.44 -2.50
CA ILE A 69 -13.53 -12.69 -1.08
C ILE A 69 -13.96 -11.41 -0.40
N ARG A 70 -15.22 -11.37 0.05
CA ARG A 70 -15.79 -10.20 0.73
C ARG A 70 -15.32 -10.08 2.19
N VAL A 71 -15.12 -11.21 2.87
CA VAL A 71 -14.81 -11.24 4.31
C VAL A 71 -13.77 -12.32 4.58
N VAL A 72 -12.68 -11.94 5.26
CA VAL A 72 -11.66 -12.85 5.78
C VAL A 72 -11.71 -12.80 7.30
N ASN A 73 -12.01 -13.92 7.95
CA ASN A 73 -11.92 -14.07 9.39
C ASN A 73 -10.66 -14.87 9.73
N LEU A 74 -9.80 -14.33 10.58
CA LEU A 74 -8.55 -14.97 10.98
C LEU A 74 -8.43 -15.08 12.50
N ILE A 75 -8.29 -16.31 12.98
CA ILE A 75 -7.82 -16.58 14.34
C ILE A 75 -6.31 -16.78 14.24
N LYS A 76 -5.55 -16.00 15.01
CA LYS A 76 -4.08 -16.00 14.94
C LYS A 76 -3.44 -15.99 16.32
N SER A 77 -2.23 -16.51 16.39
CA SER A 77 -1.36 -16.41 17.56
C SER A 77 -0.70 -15.02 17.67
N ALA A 78 -0.10 -14.71 18.81
CA ALA A 78 0.71 -13.50 18.97
C ALA A 78 2.02 -13.57 18.15
N ARG A 79 2.55 -12.42 17.75
CA ARG A 79 3.88 -12.27 17.11
C ARG A 79 4.08 -13.01 15.78
N VAL A 80 3.01 -13.18 14.99
CA VAL A 80 3.07 -13.80 13.65
C VAL A 80 3.17 -12.80 12.48
N GLY A 81 3.54 -11.55 12.77
CA GLY A 81 3.63 -10.50 11.75
C GLY A 81 2.28 -9.98 11.22
N TYR A 82 1.17 -10.26 11.92
CA TYR A 82 -0.19 -9.91 11.45
C TYR A 82 -0.39 -8.44 11.11
N THR A 83 0.09 -7.54 11.96
CA THR A 83 0.01 -6.09 11.72
C THR A 83 0.69 -5.69 10.41
N LYS A 84 1.84 -6.30 10.09
CA LYS A 84 2.59 -6.00 8.88
C LYS A 84 1.95 -6.62 7.64
N MET A 85 1.35 -7.81 7.77
CA MET A 85 0.48 -8.34 6.70
C MET A 85 -0.65 -7.36 6.38
N LEU A 86 -1.39 -6.87 7.38
CA LEU A 86 -2.48 -5.90 7.19
C LEU A 86 -1.99 -4.65 6.47
N LEU A 87 -0.91 -4.01 6.94
CA LEU A 87 -0.37 -2.80 6.30
C LEU A 87 0.13 -3.06 4.88
N GLY A 88 0.70 -4.22 4.59
CA GLY A 88 1.07 -4.63 3.24
C GLY A 88 -0.15 -4.76 2.32
N VAL A 89 -1.26 -5.33 2.83
CA VAL A 89 -2.54 -5.39 2.09
C VAL A 89 -3.11 -3.99 1.87
N GLU A 90 -3.07 -3.13 2.88
CA GLU A 90 -3.55 -1.75 2.73
C GLU A 90 -2.71 -0.96 1.73
N GLY A 91 -1.38 -1.13 1.75
CA GLY A 91 -0.50 -0.54 0.74
C GLY A 91 -0.84 -1.00 -0.67
N TYR A 92 -1.09 -2.30 -0.86
CA TYR A 92 -1.58 -2.86 -2.12
C TYR A 92 -2.92 -2.27 -2.56
N PHE A 93 -3.86 -2.07 -1.62
CA PHE A 93 -5.14 -1.47 -1.94
C PHE A 93 -5.03 0.00 -2.34
N ILE A 94 -4.19 0.77 -1.66
CA ILE A 94 -3.98 2.19 -1.94
C ILE A 94 -3.29 2.39 -3.29
N GLU A 95 -2.14 1.76 -3.50
CA GLU A 95 -1.31 1.99 -4.68
C GLU A 95 -1.81 1.21 -5.89
N HIS A 96 -1.90 -0.11 -5.78
CA HIS A 96 -2.13 -0.98 -6.92
C HIS A 96 -3.60 -1.02 -7.37
N LYS A 97 -4.52 -0.92 -6.40
CA LYS A 97 -5.97 -1.00 -6.68
C LYS A 97 -6.67 0.36 -6.64
N SER A 98 -5.97 1.43 -6.23
CA SER A 98 -6.53 2.79 -6.08
C SER A 98 -7.82 2.80 -5.24
N ARG A 99 -7.81 2.11 -4.10
CA ARG A 99 -8.97 1.96 -3.21
C ARG A 99 -8.83 2.80 -1.95
N ASN A 100 -9.98 3.25 -1.46
CA ASN A 100 -10.09 3.83 -0.13
C ASN A 100 -10.20 2.70 0.91
N SER A 101 -9.43 2.85 1.98
CA SER A 101 -9.32 1.87 3.05
C SER A 101 -9.56 2.49 4.42
N LEU A 102 -9.97 1.67 5.38
CA LEU A 102 -10.20 2.09 6.76
C LEU A 102 -9.78 0.99 7.72
N LEU A 103 -8.88 1.32 8.64
CA LEU A 103 -8.40 0.41 9.68
C LEU A 103 -8.91 0.89 11.04
N PHE A 104 -9.66 0.03 11.72
CA PHE A 104 -10.23 0.33 13.04
C PHE A 104 -9.36 -0.24 14.16
N GLN A 105 -9.27 0.50 15.26
CA GLN A 105 -8.70 0.04 16.53
C GLN A 105 -9.76 0.05 17.64
N PRO A 106 -9.55 -0.71 18.73
CA PRO A 106 -10.54 -0.78 19.83
C PRO A 106 -10.81 0.55 20.54
N THR A 107 -9.85 1.47 20.55
CA THR A 107 -9.95 2.79 21.18
C THR A 107 -9.31 3.86 20.32
N ASP A 108 -9.73 5.12 20.47
CA ASP A 108 -9.16 6.26 19.76
C ASP A 108 -7.66 6.44 20.07
N SER A 109 -7.27 6.27 21.33
CA SER A 109 -5.86 6.29 21.73
C SER A 109 -5.02 5.23 21.01
N SER A 110 -5.56 4.01 20.88
CA SER A 110 -4.89 2.93 20.14
C SER A 110 -4.81 3.24 18.65
N ALA A 111 -5.81 3.93 18.10
CA ALA A 111 -5.79 4.40 16.71
C ALA A 111 -4.69 5.45 16.49
N GLU A 112 -4.62 6.47 17.36
CA GLU A 112 -3.58 7.52 17.28
C GLU A 112 -2.17 6.94 17.41
N ASP A 113 -1.95 6.03 18.37
CA ASP A 113 -0.67 5.37 18.54
C ASP A 113 -0.32 4.50 17.34
N PHE A 114 -1.29 3.79 16.77
CA PHE A 114 -1.10 2.99 15.57
C PHE A 114 -0.73 3.85 14.36
N MET A 115 -1.36 5.01 14.19
CA MET A 115 -1.03 5.94 13.12
C MET A 115 0.45 6.36 13.19
N LYS A 116 0.90 6.83 14.36
CA LYS A 116 2.28 7.32 14.57
C LYS A 116 3.34 6.22 14.48
N SER A 117 3.05 5.05 15.07
CA SER A 117 4.05 3.98 15.18
C SER A 117 4.11 3.08 13.94
N HIS A 118 3.01 2.92 13.21
CA HIS A 118 2.90 1.95 12.13
C HIS A 118 2.58 2.57 10.77
N VAL A 119 1.57 3.44 10.69
CA VAL A 119 1.08 3.95 9.40
C VAL A 119 2.02 4.99 8.81
N GLU A 120 2.34 6.06 9.56
CA GLU A 120 3.23 7.13 9.08
C GLU A 120 4.60 6.60 8.66
N PRO A 121 5.28 5.72 9.44
CA PRO A 121 6.56 5.15 9.00
C PRO A 121 6.41 4.26 7.77
N THR A 122 5.29 3.56 7.62
CA THR A 122 5.04 2.73 6.43
C THR A 122 4.88 3.60 5.18
N ILE A 123 4.10 4.68 5.24
CA ILE A 123 3.94 5.60 4.11
C ILE A 123 5.30 6.24 3.76
N ARG A 124 6.08 6.63 4.77
CA ARG A 124 7.42 7.21 4.57
C ARG A 124 8.40 6.24 3.92
N ASP A 125 8.43 4.99 4.38
CA ASP A 125 9.49 4.03 4.02
C ASP A 125 9.15 3.18 2.78
N VAL A 126 7.90 3.21 2.31
CA VAL A 126 7.47 2.54 1.07
C VAL A 126 7.37 3.59 -0.05
N PRO A 127 8.33 3.66 -0.99
CA PRO A 127 8.44 4.78 -1.93
C PRO A 127 7.19 5.01 -2.79
N VAL A 128 6.54 3.93 -3.23
CA VAL A 128 5.33 4.01 -4.06
C VAL A 128 4.11 4.54 -3.30
N LEU A 129 4.09 4.39 -1.96
CA LEU A 129 3.07 5.03 -1.12
C LEU A 129 3.40 6.49 -0.84
N LEU A 130 4.68 6.81 -0.63
CA LEU A 130 5.14 8.17 -0.43
C LEU A 130 4.86 9.07 -1.63
N GLU A 131 5.00 8.55 -2.86
CA GLU A 131 4.69 9.29 -4.09
C GLU A 131 3.20 9.69 -4.20
N LEU A 132 2.31 8.94 -3.55
CA LEU A 132 0.87 9.21 -3.52
C LEU A 132 0.44 10.11 -2.35
N ALA A 133 1.31 10.30 -1.35
CA ALA A 133 1.01 11.11 -0.19
C ALA A 133 0.92 12.62 -0.57
N PRO A 134 0.03 13.39 0.07
CA PRO A 134 -0.19 14.80 -0.22
C PRO A 134 0.99 15.71 0.16
#